data_AF-A0A838GF70-F1
#
_entry.id   AF-A0A838GF70-F1
#
_cell.length_a   1.000
_cell.length_b   1.000
_cell.length_c   1.000
_cell.angle_alpha   90.00
_cell.angle_beta   90.00
_cell.angle_gamma   90.00
#
_symmetry.space_group_name_H-M   'P 1'
#
loop_
_entity.id
_entity.type
_entity.pdbx_description
1 polymer ?
#
loop_
_entity_poly.entity_id
_entity_poly.type
_entity_poly.pdbx_seq_one_letter_code
_entity_poly.pdbx_strand_id
1 'polypeptide(L)'
;MTDKVRTLDYGDRGSVVVVADGDALANMAANLLLTSAEEARAAGHRALIALSGGSTPKKMGELLARAPLIERIPWDHLEIFWGDERWVPIVDSQSNAGEAMRGFLDQAPIDTEHIHPFATEGISPDNSAAAMERTLRAVSADSDIPRFDLILLGMGDDGHTASLFPGTAAVHETDRLVLSHHVDKLDATRLTFTPPLINPALKVAFLIGGKGKAGMLAKVLDGPVDVDAMPSQAIRPANGHLTWIVDEAAASQLARNAQDG
;
A
#
# COMPACT_ATOMS: atom_id res chain seq x y z
N MET A 1 18.06 -2.09 24.90
CA MET A 1 17.17 -0.91 24.99
C MET A 1 15.98 -1.25 24.13
N THR A 2 14.77 -1.33 24.68
CA THR A 2 13.57 -1.52 23.87
C THR A 2 13.42 -0.29 22.99
N ASP A 3 13.51 -0.45 21.67
CA ASP A 3 13.28 0.64 20.74
C ASP A 3 11.89 1.21 21.02
N LYS A 4 11.84 2.47 21.47
CA LYS A 4 10.58 3.15 21.79
C LYS A 4 9.88 3.44 20.47
N VAL A 5 8.91 2.61 20.12
CA VAL A 5 7.90 2.98 19.12
C VAL A 5 7.15 4.20 19.66
N ARG A 6 7.19 5.32 18.93
CA ARG A 6 6.42 6.54 19.25
C ARG A 6 5.24 6.65 18.31
N THR A 7 4.08 7.06 18.83
CA THR A 7 2.89 7.31 18.02
C THR A 7 2.48 8.78 18.16
N LEU A 8 2.39 9.47 17.03
CA LEU A 8 1.92 10.85 16.93
C LEU A 8 0.53 10.87 16.31
N ASP A 9 -0.44 11.49 16.96
CA ASP A 9 -1.78 11.66 16.41
C ASP A 9 -1.80 12.87 15.45
N TYR A 10 -2.34 12.71 14.24
CA TYR A 10 -2.56 13.77 13.25
C TYR A 10 -4.05 13.95 12.90
N GLY A 11 -4.96 13.43 13.74
CA GLY A 11 -6.41 13.55 13.57
C GLY A 11 -6.87 12.93 12.26
N ASP A 12 -7.59 13.70 11.44
CA ASP A 12 -8.11 13.23 10.15
C ASP A 12 -7.02 12.81 9.14
N ARG A 13 -5.75 13.15 9.40
CA ARG A 13 -4.60 12.68 8.60
C ARG A 13 -4.01 11.35 9.09
N GLY A 14 -4.63 10.73 10.09
CA GLY A 14 -4.24 9.44 10.65
C GLY A 14 -3.24 9.55 11.80
N SER A 15 -2.61 8.43 12.12
CA SER A 15 -1.56 8.34 13.13
C SER A 15 -0.20 8.10 12.48
N VAL A 16 0.87 8.63 13.07
CA VAL A 16 2.25 8.38 12.63
C VAL A 16 2.94 7.50 13.66
N VAL A 17 3.39 6.33 13.26
CA VAL A 17 4.16 5.40 14.08
C VAL A 17 5.62 5.51 13.66
N VAL A 18 6.46 6.08 14.54
CA VAL A 18 7.89 6.23 14.31
C VAL A 18 8.63 5.00 14.80
N VAL A 19 9.39 4.37 13.91
CA VAL A 19 10.24 3.21 14.16
C VAL A 19 11.72 3.56 13.93
N ALA A 20 12.62 2.74 14.45
CA ALA A 20 14.05 3.06 14.47
C ALA A 20 14.65 3.25 13.07
N ASP A 21 14.39 2.31 12.15
CA ASP A 21 15.03 2.25 10.83
C ASP A 21 14.19 1.45 9.82
N GLY A 22 14.77 1.21 8.64
CA GLY A 22 14.15 0.42 7.58
C GLY A 22 13.94 -1.07 7.91
N ASP A 23 14.72 -1.66 8.83
CA ASP A 23 14.47 -3.02 9.34
C ASP A 23 13.21 -3.04 10.22
N ALA A 24 13.12 -2.11 11.17
CA ALA A 24 11.95 -1.98 12.02
C ALA A 24 10.68 -1.66 11.21
N LEU A 25 10.81 -0.88 10.13
CA LEU A 25 9.73 -0.57 9.20
C LEU A 25 9.21 -1.82 8.48
N ALA A 26 10.11 -2.65 7.94
CA ALA A 26 9.73 -3.90 7.27
C ALA A 26 9.11 -4.92 8.25
N ASN A 27 9.62 -5.00 9.48
CA ASN A 27 9.04 -5.84 10.53
C ASN A 27 7.63 -5.38 10.93
N MET A 28 7.40 -4.07 11.06
CA MET A 28 6.07 -3.54 11.36
C MET A 28 5.08 -3.84 10.23
N ALA A 29 5.51 -3.69 8.97
CA ALA A 29 4.68 -4.04 7.81
C ALA A 29 4.31 -5.53 7.79
N ALA A 30 5.27 -6.42 8.08
CA ALA A 30 5.03 -7.86 8.15
C ALA A 30 4.04 -8.22 9.28
N ASN A 31 4.18 -7.58 10.44
CA ASN A 31 3.26 -7.76 11.56
C ASN A 31 1.85 -7.21 11.26
N LEU A 32 1.72 -6.10 10.53
CA LEU A 32 0.42 -5.61 10.08
C LEU A 32 -0.28 -6.58 9.14
N LEU A 33 0.46 -7.20 8.21
CA LEU A 33 -0.10 -8.23 7.34
C LEU A 33 -0.57 -9.44 8.15
N LEU A 34 0.28 -9.97 9.03
CA LEU A 34 -0.05 -11.11 9.88
C LEU A 34 -1.29 -10.83 10.75
N THR A 35 -1.31 -9.69 11.44
CA THR A 35 -2.43 -9.34 12.33
C THR A 35 -3.73 -9.11 11.57
N SER A 36 -3.68 -8.46 10.40
CA SER A 36 -4.86 -8.27 9.55
C SER A 36 -5.39 -9.60 9.02
N ALA A 37 -4.50 -10.54 8.70
CA ALA A 37 -4.88 -11.90 8.31
C ALA A 37 -5.52 -12.69 9.47
N GLU A 38 -4.95 -12.61 10.67
CA GLU A 38 -5.51 -13.24 11.87
C GLU A 38 -6.88 -12.68 12.24
N GLU A 39 -7.07 -11.35 12.14
CA GLU A 39 -8.33 -10.68 12.40
C GLU A 39 -9.42 -11.07 11.39
N ALA A 40 -9.12 -11.04 10.08
CA ALA A 40 -10.06 -11.47 9.04
C ALA A 40 -10.49 -12.94 9.22
N ARG A 41 -9.52 -13.82 9.51
CA ARG A 41 -9.80 -15.23 9.80
C ARG A 41 -10.69 -15.40 11.03
N ALA A 42 -10.46 -14.61 12.08
CA ALA A 42 -11.30 -14.62 13.28
C ALA A 42 -12.71 -14.08 13.01
N ALA A 43 -12.86 -13.14 12.08
CA ALA A 43 -14.13 -12.62 11.59
C ALA A 43 -14.84 -13.55 10.58
N GLY A 44 -14.20 -14.66 10.19
CA GLY A 44 -14.79 -15.70 9.35
C GLY A 44 -14.75 -15.41 7.84
N HIS A 45 -13.84 -14.54 7.38
CA HIS A 45 -13.64 -14.27 5.96
C HIS A 45 -12.15 -14.33 5.59
N ARG A 46 -11.88 -14.31 4.28
CA ARG A 46 -10.52 -14.15 3.76
C ARG A 46 -10.05 -12.71 3.90
N ALA A 47 -8.78 -12.52 4.17
CA ALA A 47 -8.15 -11.21 4.27
C ALA A 47 -7.84 -10.67 2.88
N LEU A 48 -8.44 -9.55 2.51
CA LEU A 48 -8.09 -8.82 1.29
C LEU A 48 -6.90 -7.90 1.59
N ILE A 49 -5.73 -8.23 1.03
CA ILE A 49 -4.47 -7.49 1.27
C ILE A 49 -3.96 -6.91 -0.05
N ALA A 50 -3.77 -5.60 -0.11
CA ALA A 50 -3.09 -4.94 -1.22
C ALA A 50 -1.64 -4.60 -0.85
N LEU A 51 -0.70 -5.13 -1.61
CA LEU A 51 0.72 -4.83 -1.52
C LEU A 51 1.08 -3.55 -2.31
N SER A 52 2.27 -3.03 -2.07
CA SER A 52 2.89 -1.98 -2.88
C SER A 52 4.27 -2.42 -3.36
N GLY A 53 4.80 -1.73 -4.36
CA GLY A 53 6.20 -1.84 -4.74
C GLY A 53 7.13 -1.05 -3.81
N GLY A 54 8.43 -1.21 -4.03
CA GLY A 54 9.48 -0.44 -3.34
C GLY A 54 10.30 -1.27 -2.34
N SER A 55 11.33 -0.64 -1.78
CA SER A 55 12.33 -1.33 -0.95
C SER A 55 11.78 -1.90 0.34
N THR A 56 10.81 -1.22 0.98
CA THR A 56 10.21 -1.71 2.22
C THR A 56 9.31 -2.93 2.00
N PRO A 57 8.34 -2.93 1.06
CA PRO A 57 7.59 -4.15 0.74
C PRO A 57 8.47 -5.33 0.32
N LYS A 58 9.56 -5.07 -0.43
CA LYS A 58 10.54 -6.11 -0.77
C LYS A 58 11.13 -6.76 0.48
N LYS A 59 11.66 -5.94 1.39
CA LYS A 59 12.27 -6.41 2.64
C LYS A 59 11.25 -7.08 3.56
N MET A 60 10.01 -6.57 3.58
CA MET A 60 8.90 -7.24 4.26
C MET A 60 8.68 -8.64 3.68
N GLY A 61 8.62 -8.80 2.36
CA GLY A 61 8.51 -10.10 1.70
C GLY A 61 9.59 -11.09 2.11
N GLU A 62 10.86 -10.64 2.17
CA GLU A 62 11.98 -11.46 2.63
C GLU A 62 11.81 -11.98 4.07
N LEU A 63 11.15 -11.19 4.94
CA LEU A 63 10.80 -11.61 6.31
C LEU A 63 9.63 -12.61 6.31
N LEU A 64 8.59 -12.36 5.51
CA LEU A 64 7.41 -13.24 5.41
C LEU A 64 7.77 -14.62 4.84
N ALA A 65 8.81 -14.71 4.00
CA ALA A 65 9.32 -15.96 3.41
C ALA A 65 10.08 -16.87 4.39
N ARG A 66 10.23 -16.49 5.67
CA ARG A 66 11.08 -17.18 6.65
C ARG A 66 10.37 -17.47 7.95
N ALA A 67 10.82 -18.49 8.67
CA ALA A 67 10.36 -18.75 10.02
C ALA A 67 10.73 -17.58 10.96
N PRO A 68 9.86 -17.23 11.93
CA PRO A 68 8.58 -17.90 12.23
C PRO A 68 7.40 -17.37 11.40
N LEU A 69 7.56 -16.34 10.57
CA LEU A 69 6.43 -15.68 9.90
C LEU A 69 5.76 -16.57 8.86
N ILE A 70 6.55 -17.29 8.04
CA ILE A 70 6.00 -18.19 7.02
C ILE A 70 5.08 -19.27 7.61
N GLU A 71 5.33 -19.68 8.86
CA GLU A 71 4.56 -20.70 9.58
C GLU A 71 3.32 -20.13 10.31
N ARG A 72 3.33 -18.82 10.61
CA ARG A 72 2.29 -18.15 11.39
C ARG A 72 1.20 -17.53 10.53
N ILE A 73 1.54 -17.10 9.33
CA ILE A 73 0.59 -16.45 8.43
C ILE A 73 -0.44 -17.49 7.96
N PRO A 74 -1.75 -17.21 8.06
CA PRO A 74 -2.79 -18.09 7.52
C PRO A 74 -2.91 -17.86 6.01
N TRP A 75 -1.94 -18.36 5.25
CA TRP A 75 -1.83 -18.14 3.80
C TRP A 75 -3.06 -18.59 3.01
N ASP A 76 -3.70 -19.67 3.44
CA ASP A 76 -4.94 -20.21 2.92
C ASP A 76 -6.17 -19.31 3.18
N HIS A 77 -6.02 -18.22 3.93
CA HIS A 77 -7.05 -17.23 4.21
C HIS A 77 -6.72 -15.85 3.60
N LEU A 78 -5.77 -15.74 2.68
CA LEU A 78 -5.42 -14.48 2.03
C LEU A 78 -6.04 -14.38 0.63
N GLU A 79 -6.26 -13.14 0.19
CA GLU A 79 -6.37 -12.74 -1.21
C GLU A 79 -5.39 -11.57 -1.41
N ILE A 80 -4.41 -11.73 -2.30
CA ILE A 80 -3.32 -10.77 -2.50
C ILE A 80 -3.54 -9.95 -3.77
N PHE A 81 -3.47 -8.64 -3.63
CA PHE A 81 -3.58 -7.64 -4.69
C PHE A 81 -2.41 -6.65 -4.64
N TRP A 82 -2.39 -5.69 -5.56
CA TRP A 82 -1.45 -4.58 -5.58
C TRP A 82 -2.18 -3.25 -5.70
N GLY A 83 -1.78 -2.25 -4.91
CA GLY A 83 -2.36 -0.90 -4.98
C GLY A 83 -2.09 -0.20 -6.31
N ASP A 84 -0.99 -0.55 -6.98
CA ASP A 84 -0.65 -0.09 -8.32
C ASP A 84 0.29 -1.07 -9.03
N GLU A 85 0.41 -0.92 -10.36
CA GLU A 85 1.36 -1.66 -11.17
C GLU A 85 1.87 -0.85 -12.37
N ARG A 86 3.10 -1.16 -12.76
CA ARG A 86 3.80 -0.63 -13.92
C ARG A 86 3.29 -1.39 -15.14
N TRP A 87 2.94 -0.69 -16.21
CA TRP A 87 2.51 -1.33 -17.46
C TRP A 87 3.70 -1.96 -18.21
N VAL A 88 4.22 -3.06 -17.67
CA VAL A 88 5.36 -3.84 -18.15
C VAL A 88 5.08 -5.34 -17.96
N PRO A 89 5.72 -6.25 -18.70
CA PRO A 89 5.59 -7.69 -18.48
C PRO A 89 5.90 -8.06 -17.02
N ILE A 90 5.24 -9.10 -16.49
CA ILE A 90 5.42 -9.50 -15.08
C ILE A 90 6.85 -9.95 -14.76
N VAL A 91 7.59 -10.42 -15.77
CA VAL A 91 9.00 -10.81 -15.67
C VAL A 91 9.95 -9.61 -15.60
N ASP A 92 9.48 -8.40 -15.92
CA ASP A 92 10.27 -7.18 -15.82
C ASP A 92 10.66 -6.91 -14.36
N SER A 93 11.84 -6.33 -14.17
CA SER A 93 12.33 -5.96 -12.84
C SER A 93 11.55 -4.81 -12.21
N GLN A 94 10.79 -4.06 -13.02
CA GLN A 94 9.92 -2.98 -12.58
C GLN A 94 8.49 -3.42 -12.23
N SER A 95 8.10 -4.68 -12.48
CA SER A 95 6.78 -5.16 -12.04
C SER A 95 6.75 -5.32 -10.51
N ASN A 96 5.81 -4.64 -9.86
CA ASN A 96 5.56 -4.78 -8.43
C ASN A 96 5.14 -6.21 -8.09
N ALA A 97 4.24 -6.79 -8.89
CA ALA A 97 3.78 -8.17 -8.70
C ALA A 97 4.90 -9.17 -8.96
N GLY A 98 5.64 -9.01 -10.06
CA GLY A 98 6.80 -9.83 -10.37
C GLY A 98 7.85 -9.80 -9.28
N GLU A 99 8.12 -8.63 -8.68
CA GLU A 99 9.06 -8.50 -7.57
C GLU A 99 8.58 -9.26 -6.32
N ALA A 100 7.31 -9.14 -5.95
CA ALA A 100 6.74 -9.87 -4.81
C ALA A 100 6.70 -11.39 -5.04
N MET A 101 6.37 -11.84 -6.25
CA MET A 101 6.38 -13.26 -6.64
C MET A 101 7.76 -13.87 -6.46
N ARG A 102 8.77 -13.30 -7.13
CA ARG A 102 10.17 -13.73 -7.02
C ARG A 102 10.72 -13.60 -5.61
N GLY A 103 10.25 -12.60 -4.86
CA GLY A 103 10.74 -12.27 -3.53
C GLY A 103 10.24 -13.22 -2.45
N PHE A 104 8.96 -13.58 -2.47
CA PHE A 104 8.38 -14.43 -1.43
C PHE A 104 7.13 -15.23 -1.81
N LEU A 105 6.25 -14.73 -2.69
CA LEU A 105 4.97 -15.42 -2.93
C LEU A 105 5.14 -16.77 -3.62
N ASP A 106 6.14 -16.93 -4.51
CA ASP A 106 6.41 -18.22 -5.18
C ASP A 106 6.86 -19.32 -4.20
N GLN A 107 7.27 -18.96 -2.99
CA GLN A 107 7.66 -19.90 -1.93
C GLN A 107 6.67 -19.97 -0.77
N ALA A 108 5.71 -19.05 -0.71
CA ALA A 108 4.68 -19.04 0.31
C ALA A 108 3.66 -20.16 0.04
N PRO A 109 3.09 -20.80 1.08
CA PRO A 109 2.07 -21.82 0.92
C PRO A 109 0.68 -21.20 0.66
N ILE A 110 0.59 -20.36 -0.37
CA ILE A 110 -0.64 -19.71 -0.85
C ILE A 110 -1.00 -20.28 -2.23
N ASP A 111 -2.27 -20.58 -2.46
CA ASP A 111 -2.72 -21.01 -3.77
C ASP A 111 -2.70 -19.84 -4.77
N THR A 112 -2.25 -20.09 -5.99
CA THR A 112 -2.07 -19.05 -7.02
C THR A 112 -3.38 -18.40 -7.45
N GLU A 113 -4.52 -19.06 -7.23
CA GLU A 113 -5.85 -18.48 -7.47
C GLU A 113 -6.19 -17.33 -6.52
N HIS A 114 -5.48 -17.22 -5.39
CA HIS A 114 -5.62 -16.14 -4.41
C HIS A 114 -4.59 -15.02 -4.59
N ILE A 115 -3.85 -15.04 -5.70
CA ILE A 115 -2.88 -13.99 -6.06
C ILE A 115 -3.38 -13.32 -7.33
N HIS A 116 -3.70 -12.03 -7.24
CA HIS A 116 -4.40 -11.26 -8.28
C HIS A 116 -3.51 -10.14 -8.82
N PRO A 117 -2.48 -10.45 -9.63
CA PRO A 117 -1.68 -9.42 -10.29
C PRO A 117 -2.51 -8.74 -11.37
N PHE A 118 -2.16 -7.50 -11.69
CA PHE A 118 -2.69 -6.87 -12.90
C PHE A 118 -2.21 -7.63 -14.15
N ALA A 119 -3.11 -7.86 -15.11
CA ALA A 119 -2.73 -8.44 -16.39
C ALA A 119 -2.05 -7.38 -17.26
N THR A 120 -0.76 -7.55 -17.56
CA THR A 120 0.01 -6.55 -18.34
C THR A 120 0.41 -7.02 -19.74
N GLU A 121 0.01 -8.23 -20.12
CA GLU A 121 0.36 -8.85 -21.40
C GLU A 121 -0.89 -9.30 -22.16
N GLY A 122 -0.89 -9.15 -23.49
CA GLY A 122 -1.99 -9.59 -24.36
C GLY A 122 -3.31 -8.82 -24.20
N ILE A 123 -3.30 -7.69 -23.48
CA ILE A 123 -4.47 -6.87 -23.17
C ILE A 123 -4.09 -5.38 -23.19
N SER A 124 -5.05 -4.48 -23.38
CA SER A 124 -4.79 -3.03 -23.25
C SER A 124 -4.80 -2.59 -21.78
N PRO A 125 -4.14 -1.46 -21.42
CA PRO A 125 -4.16 -0.93 -20.06
C PRO A 125 -5.58 -0.75 -19.49
N ASP A 126 -6.50 -0.18 -20.27
CA ASP A 126 -7.88 0.05 -19.82
C ASP A 126 -8.64 -1.26 -19.61
N ASN A 127 -8.43 -2.25 -20.48
CA ASN A 127 -9.05 -3.57 -20.32
C ASN A 127 -8.44 -4.33 -19.14
N SER A 128 -7.16 -4.10 -18.81
CA SER A 128 -6.53 -4.63 -17.59
C SER A 128 -7.15 -4.04 -16.33
N ALA A 129 -7.31 -2.71 -16.28
CA ALA A 129 -8.00 -2.04 -15.18
C ALA A 129 -9.44 -2.55 -15.01
N ALA A 130 -10.18 -2.68 -16.11
CA ALA A 130 -11.55 -3.24 -16.10
C ALA A 130 -11.60 -4.73 -15.71
N ALA A 131 -10.59 -5.52 -16.06
CA ALA A 131 -10.47 -6.91 -15.62
C ALA A 131 -10.23 -6.99 -14.11
N MET A 132 -9.30 -6.19 -13.58
CA MET A 132 -9.04 -6.11 -12.14
C MET A 132 -10.29 -5.68 -11.37
N GLU A 133 -11.03 -4.69 -11.86
CA GLU A 133 -12.27 -4.26 -11.22
C GLU A 133 -13.32 -5.38 -11.18
N ARG A 134 -13.41 -6.23 -12.23
CA ARG A 134 -14.28 -7.41 -12.21
C ARG A 134 -13.82 -8.46 -11.19
N THR A 135 -12.51 -8.71 -11.08
CA THR A 135 -11.96 -9.61 -10.06
C THR A 135 -12.29 -9.11 -8.65
N LEU A 136 -12.07 -7.82 -8.40
CA LEU A 136 -12.38 -7.15 -7.13
C LEU A 136 -13.85 -7.27 -6.72
N ARG A 137 -14.78 -7.14 -7.68
CA ARG A 137 -16.21 -7.33 -7.42
C ARG A 137 -16.58 -8.79 -7.21
N ALA A 138 -15.92 -9.73 -7.88
CA ALA A 138 -16.17 -11.15 -7.72
C ALA A 138 -15.74 -11.70 -6.34
N VAL A 139 -14.65 -11.17 -5.77
CA VAL A 139 -14.20 -11.56 -4.42
C VAL A 139 -15.03 -10.90 -3.30
N SER A 140 -15.79 -9.84 -3.59
CA SER A 140 -16.66 -9.16 -2.62
C SER A 140 -18.11 -9.60 -2.78
N ALA A 141 -18.44 -10.82 -2.32
CA ALA A 141 -19.77 -11.41 -2.49
C ALA A 141 -20.92 -10.56 -1.89
N ASP A 142 -20.64 -9.75 -0.88
CA ASP A 142 -21.64 -9.04 -0.06
C ASP A 142 -21.67 -7.51 -0.26
N SER A 143 -20.82 -6.94 -1.13
CA SER A 143 -20.72 -5.49 -1.33
C SER A 143 -20.33 -5.15 -2.77
N ASP A 144 -20.88 -4.05 -3.29
CA ASP A 144 -20.50 -3.53 -4.61
C ASP A 144 -19.02 -3.11 -4.66
N ILE A 145 -18.44 -2.71 -3.52
CA ILE A 145 -17.03 -2.32 -3.38
C ILE A 145 -16.35 -3.23 -2.35
N PRO A 146 -15.25 -3.94 -2.70
CA PRO A 146 -14.49 -4.71 -1.74
C PRO A 146 -13.90 -3.81 -0.67
N ARG A 147 -14.11 -4.20 0.58
CA ARG A 147 -13.49 -3.56 1.72
C ARG A 147 -12.20 -4.30 2.05
N PHE A 148 -11.05 -3.69 1.76
CA PHE A 148 -9.76 -4.28 2.07
C PHE A 148 -9.49 -4.32 3.57
N ASP A 149 -8.89 -5.41 4.05
CA ASP A 149 -8.40 -5.53 5.44
C ASP A 149 -7.15 -4.69 5.65
N LEU A 150 -6.26 -4.69 4.64
CA LEU A 150 -5.03 -3.92 4.65
C LEU A 150 -4.66 -3.47 3.24
N ILE A 151 -4.37 -2.19 3.08
CA ILE A 151 -3.70 -1.64 1.90
C ILE A 151 -2.37 -1.03 2.35
N LEU A 152 -1.27 -1.56 1.83
CA LEU A 152 0.07 -1.02 2.03
C LEU A 152 0.41 -0.07 0.90
N LEU A 153 0.80 1.16 1.24
CA LEU A 153 1.13 2.20 0.30
C LEU A 153 2.55 2.75 0.53
N GLY A 154 3.17 3.23 -0.55
CA GLY A 154 4.36 4.07 -0.48
C GLY A 154 4.03 5.54 -0.70
N MET A 155 5.04 6.40 -0.57
CA MET A 155 4.96 7.80 -0.95
C MET A 155 6.19 8.21 -1.78
N GLY A 156 5.95 8.78 -2.96
CA GLY A 156 6.99 9.37 -3.82
C GLY A 156 7.60 10.64 -3.25
N ASP A 157 8.73 11.07 -3.81
CA ASP A 157 9.39 12.33 -3.41
C ASP A 157 8.57 13.58 -3.80
N ASP A 158 7.59 13.39 -4.68
CA ASP A 158 6.61 14.35 -5.18
C ASP A 158 5.23 14.21 -4.47
N GLY A 159 5.12 13.36 -3.44
CA GLY A 159 3.88 13.16 -2.70
C GLY A 159 2.85 12.24 -3.38
N HIS A 160 3.20 11.59 -4.50
CA HIS A 160 2.34 10.56 -5.11
C HIS A 160 2.23 9.32 -4.21
N THR A 161 1.14 8.58 -4.34
CA THR A 161 0.94 7.26 -3.72
C THR A 161 0.18 6.35 -4.66
N ALA A 162 0.35 5.03 -4.54
CA ALA A 162 -0.03 4.09 -5.60
C ALA A 162 0.54 4.65 -6.93
N SER A 163 -0.30 4.82 -7.94
CA SER A 163 0.04 5.64 -9.11
C SER A 163 -0.84 6.89 -9.24
N LEU A 164 -1.30 7.46 -8.13
CA LEU A 164 -1.97 8.76 -8.08
C LEU A 164 -0.92 9.88 -8.06
N PHE A 165 -0.64 10.49 -9.22
CA PHE A 165 0.43 11.48 -9.38
C PHE A 165 -0.07 12.93 -9.34
N PRO A 166 0.79 13.88 -8.90
CA PRO A 166 0.47 15.30 -8.95
C PRO A 166 0.05 15.76 -10.36
N GLY A 167 -0.99 16.59 -10.43
CA GLY A 167 -1.53 17.13 -11.68
C GLY A 167 -2.25 16.12 -12.58
N THR A 168 -2.51 14.89 -12.13
CA THR A 168 -3.28 13.90 -12.90
C THR A 168 -4.72 13.82 -12.43
N ALA A 169 -5.66 13.58 -13.34
CA ALA A 169 -7.08 13.44 -12.99
C ALA A 169 -7.38 12.23 -12.08
N ALA A 170 -6.48 11.25 -12.03
CA ALA A 170 -6.64 10.02 -11.25
C ALA A 170 -6.85 10.26 -9.75
N VAL A 171 -6.26 11.32 -9.17
CA VAL A 171 -6.44 11.67 -7.76
C VAL A 171 -7.86 12.14 -7.43
N HIS A 172 -8.60 12.62 -8.44
CA HIS A 172 -9.99 13.10 -8.32
C HIS A 172 -11.02 12.09 -8.80
N GLU A 173 -10.61 10.84 -9.09
CA GLU A 173 -11.55 9.79 -9.45
C GLU A 173 -12.54 9.54 -8.30
N THR A 174 -13.83 9.44 -8.62
CA THR A 174 -14.91 9.31 -7.63
C THR A 174 -15.81 8.09 -7.88
N ASP A 175 -15.71 7.48 -9.06
CA ASP A 175 -16.59 6.39 -9.50
C ASP A 175 -15.82 5.08 -9.71
N ARG A 176 -14.73 5.12 -10.50
CA ARG A 176 -13.98 3.91 -10.86
C ARG A 176 -13.16 3.40 -9.70
N LEU A 177 -13.10 2.08 -9.50
CA LEU A 177 -12.26 1.47 -8.45
C LEU A 177 -10.81 1.31 -8.90
N VAL A 178 -10.63 1.12 -10.21
CA VAL A 178 -9.33 0.88 -10.84
C VAL A 178 -9.26 1.66 -12.15
N LEU A 179 -8.13 2.31 -12.40
CA LEU A 179 -7.87 3.01 -13.64
C LEU A 179 -6.50 2.67 -14.23
N SER A 180 -6.40 2.90 -15.53
CA SER A 180 -5.12 3.03 -16.22
C SER A 180 -4.95 4.51 -16.61
N HIS A 181 -3.72 5.02 -16.56
CA HIS A 181 -3.42 6.35 -17.07
C HIS A 181 -1.94 6.48 -17.46
N HIS A 182 -1.68 7.38 -18.40
CA HIS A 182 -0.33 7.77 -18.79
C HIS A 182 0.17 8.88 -17.86
N VAL A 183 1.42 8.77 -17.42
CA VAL A 183 2.07 9.72 -16.52
C VAL A 183 3.19 10.41 -17.29
N ASP A 184 2.91 11.59 -17.84
CA ASP A 184 3.79 12.33 -18.76
C ASP A 184 5.24 12.45 -18.25
N LYS A 185 5.41 12.80 -16.98
CA LYS A 185 6.75 13.00 -16.38
C LYS A 185 7.59 11.72 -16.32
N LEU A 186 6.96 10.55 -16.38
CA LEU A 186 7.61 9.25 -16.38
C LEU A 186 7.66 8.63 -17.78
N ASP A 187 6.97 9.23 -18.76
CA ASP A 187 6.70 8.66 -20.07
C ASP A 187 6.25 7.19 -19.98
N ALA A 188 5.34 6.91 -19.05
CA ALA A 188 4.95 5.54 -18.69
C ALA A 188 3.48 5.45 -18.33
N THR A 189 2.89 4.30 -18.68
CA THR A 189 1.54 3.94 -18.25
C THR A 189 1.57 3.23 -16.90
N ARG A 190 0.57 3.52 -16.07
CA ARG A 190 0.35 2.91 -14.76
C ARG A 190 -1.07 2.39 -14.64
N LEU A 191 -1.22 1.33 -13.87
CA LEU A 191 -2.49 0.80 -13.37
C LEU A 191 -2.55 1.13 -11.88
N THR A 192 -3.70 1.58 -11.38
CA THR A 192 -3.81 2.02 -9.97
C THR A 192 -5.17 1.75 -9.40
N PHE A 193 -5.19 1.43 -8.11
CA PHE A 193 -6.34 1.63 -7.26
C PHE A 193 -6.57 3.12 -7.07
N THR A 194 -7.84 3.49 -6.92
CA THR A 194 -8.31 4.87 -6.85
C THR A 194 -8.78 5.20 -5.43
N PRO A 195 -9.02 6.48 -5.08
CA PRO A 195 -9.56 6.83 -3.77
C PRO A 195 -10.88 6.11 -3.42
N PRO A 196 -11.84 5.90 -4.35
CA PRO A 196 -13.04 5.09 -4.11
C PRO A 196 -12.78 3.66 -3.65
N LEU A 197 -11.65 3.05 -4.03
CA LEU A 197 -11.27 1.71 -3.60
C LEU A 197 -10.41 1.72 -2.33
N ILE A 198 -9.50 2.71 -2.19
CA ILE A 198 -8.56 2.77 -1.08
C ILE A 198 -9.25 3.24 0.21
N ASN A 199 -10.06 4.29 0.15
CA ASN A 199 -10.64 4.94 1.33
C ASN A 199 -11.70 4.11 2.09
N PRO A 200 -12.38 3.11 1.49
CA PRO A 200 -13.22 2.20 2.27
C PRO A 200 -12.47 1.18 3.14
N ALA A 201 -11.16 0.95 2.90
CA ALA A 201 -10.39 -0.09 3.57
C ALA A 201 -10.39 0.04 5.11
N LEU A 202 -10.33 -1.10 5.81
CA LEU A 202 -10.24 -1.18 7.27
C LEU A 202 -8.94 -0.58 7.79
N LYS A 203 -7.83 -0.86 7.11
CA LYS A 203 -6.50 -0.32 7.42
C LYS A 203 -5.81 0.13 6.13
N VAL A 204 -5.29 1.34 6.13
CA VAL A 204 -4.36 1.83 5.12
C VAL A 204 -3.07 2.24 5.83
N ALA A 205 -1.96 1.63 5.43
CA ALA A 205 -0.67 1.89 6.03
C ALA A 205 0.34 2.41 4.99
N PHE A 206 0.81 3.65 5.17
CA PHE A 206 1.93 4.19 4.43
C PHE A 206 3.24 3.71 5.04
N LEU A 207 4.16 3.21 4.21
CA LEU A 207 5.48 2.74 4.60
C LEU A 207 6.54 3.71 4.07
N ILE A 208 7.13 4.53 4.94
CA ILE A 208 8.00 5.63 4.52
C ILE A 208 9.33 5.58 5.27
N GLY A 209 10.37 5.14 4.57
CA GLY A 209 11.73 5.08 5.09
C GLY A 209 12.67 6.08 4.41
N GLY A 210 13.61 6.61 5.18
CA GLY A 210 14.76 7.34 4.69
C GLY A 210 14.61 8.86 4.68
N LYS A 211 15.74 9.54 4.91
CA LYS A 211 15.83 11.01 4.99
C LYS A 211 15.31 11.75 3.76
N GLY A 212 15.40 11.13 2.57
CA GLY A 212 14.88 11.71 1.32
C GLY A 212 13.38 12.01 1.37
N LYS A 213 12.62 11.26 2.19
CA LYS A 213 11.17 11.42 2.33
C LYS A 213 10.76 12.50 3.32
N ALA A 214 11.67 12.93 4.20
CA ALA A 214 11.31 13.76 5.36
C ALA A 214 10.65 15.09 4.97
N GLY A 215 11.19 15.79 3.97
CA GLY A 215 10.65 17.07 3.54
C GLY A 215 9.26 16.96 2.90
N MET A 216 9.03 15.93 2.07
CA MET A 216 7.71 15.72 1.46
C MET A 216 6.70 15.21 2.49
N LEU A 217 7.12 14.33 3.40
CA LEU A 217 6.26 13.81 4.47
C LEU A 217 5.76 14.95 5.37
N ALA A 218 6.65 15.86 5.76
CA ALA A 218 6.28 17.04 6.52
C ALA A 218 5.27 17.93 5.77
N LYS A 219 5.43 18.13 4.46
CA LYS A 219 4.42 18.87 3.66
C LYS A 219 3.07 18.16 3.64
N VAL A 220 3.05 16.84 3.46
CA VAL A 220 1.83 16.03 3.42
C VAL A 220 1.10 16.07 4.77
N LEU A 221 1.82 15.97 5.88
CA LEU A 221 1.24 15.82 7.22
C LEU A 221 1.07 17.13 8.00
N ASP A 222 1.97 18.09 7.86
CA ASP A 222 1.93 19.38 8.57
C ASP A 222 1.47 20.55 7.67
N GLY A 223 1.57 20.42 6.34
CA GLY A 223 1.21 21.48 5.38
C GLY A 223 -0.30 21.63 5.13
N PRO A 224 -0.73 22.62 4.33
CA PRO A 224 -2.14 22.75 3.92
C PRO A 224 -2.61 21.55 3.09
N VAL A 225 -3.93 21.38 2.96
CA VAL A 225 -4.49 20.40 2.04
C VAL A 225 -4.36 20.92 0.61
N ASP A 226 -3.70 20.15 -0.24
CA ASP A 226 -3.49 20.36 -1.67
C ASP A 226 -3.27 18.99 -2.34
N VAL A 227 -4.37 18.31 -2.67
CA VAL A 227 -4.35 16.95 -3.24
C VAL A 227 -3.77 16.91 -4.66
N ASP A 228 -3.83 18.03 -5.38
CA ASP A 228 -3.25 18.17 -6.71
C ASP A 228 -1.72 18.19 -6.66
N ALA A 229 -1.15 18.85 -5.65
CA ALA A 229 0.29 18.86 -5.41
C ALA A 229 0.77 17.63 -4.63
N MET A 230 -0.06 17.09 -3.73
CA MET A 230 0.28 16.01 -2.80
C MET A 230 -0.83 14.94 -2.77
N PRO A 231 -0.93 14.06 -3.79
CA PRO A 231 -1.99 13.07 -3.89
C PRO A 231 -2.16 12.13 -2.70
N SER A 232 -1.10 11.90 -1.92
CA SER A 232 -1.19 11.10 -0.69
C SER A 232 -2.16 11.70 0.35
N GLN A 233 -2.47 12.99 0.26
CA GLN A 233 -3.49 13.63 1.09
C GLN A 233 -4.93 13.25 0.72
N ALA A 234 -5.17 12.70 -0.47
CA ALA A 234 -6.48 12.20 -0.90
C ALA A 234 -6.85 10.87 -0.22
N ILE A 235 -5.88 10.20 0.39
CA ILE A 235 -6.09 8.96 1.13
C ILE A 235 -6.53 9.31 2.56
N ARG A 236 -7.83 9.16 2.79
CA ARG A 236 -8.56 9.50 4.02
C ARG A 236 -9.64 8.44 4.26
N PRO A 237 -9.28 7.27 4.81
CA PRO A 237 -10.25 6.23 5.09
C PRO A 237 -11.28 6.70 6.12
N ALA A 238 -12.52 6.93 5.69
CA ALA A 238 -13.54 7.55 6.56
C ALA A 238 -14.02 6.62 7.68
N ASN A 239 -14.02 5.30 7.43
CA ASN A 239 -14.44 4.25 8.36
C ASN A 239 -13.31 3.24 8.61
N GLY A 240 -12.05 3.68 8.46
CA GLY A 240 -10.86 2.85 8.60
C GLY A 240 -9.76 3.55 9.37
N HIS A 241 -8.64 2.88 9.53
CA HIS A 241 -7.47 3.41 10.19
C HIS A 241 -6.41 3.80 9.16
N LEU A 242 -5.97 5.06 9.20
CA LEU A 242 -4.81 5.53 8.45
C LEU A 242 -3.59 5.58 9.36
N THR A 243 -2.56 4.83 9.00
CA THR A 243 -1.29 4.79 9.73
C THR A 243 -0.14 5.12 8.80
N TRP A 244 0.73 6.03 9.22
CA TRP A 244 1.99 6.33 8.57
C TRP A 244 3.08 5.67 9.40
N ILE A 245 3.61 4.53 8.95
CA ILE A 245 4.76 3.91 9.59
C ILE A 245 6.00 4.50 8.95
N VAL A 246 6.80 5.18 9.77
CA VAL A 246 7.92 5.99 9.29
C VAL A 246 9.17 5.68 10.09
N ASP A 247 10.34 5.64 9.45
CA ASP A 247 11.59 5.57 10.21
C ASP A 247 11.99 6.93 10.79
N GLU A 248 12.89 6.95 11.79
CA GLU A 248 13.38 8.19 12.41
C GLU A 248 13.94 9.18 11.37
N ALA A 249 14.55 8.69 10.29
CA ALA A 249 15.11 9.54 9.25
C ALA A 249 14.01 10.26 8.44
N ALA A 250 12.92 9.57 8.09
CA ALA A 250 11.75 10.15 7.45
C ALA A 250 10.96 11.06 8.40
N ALA A 251 10.90 10.74 9.69
CA ALA A 251 10.21 11.56 10.69
C ALA A 251 10.95 12.86 11.08
N SER A 252 12.21 13.02 10.65
CA SER A 252 13.13 14.07 11.13
C SER A 252 12.67 15.52 10.91
N GLN A 253 11.68 15.76 10.05
CA GLN A 253 11.14 17.10 9.77
C GLN A 253 9.67 17.29 10.17
N LEU A 254 9.07 16.30 10.84
CA LEU A 254 7.70 16.41 11.34
C LEU A 254 7.63 17.39 12.51
N ALA A 255 6.70 18.35 12.44
CA ALA A 255 6.55 19.38 13.47
C ALA A 255 6.22 18.77 14.84
N ARG A 256 5.35 17.74 14.87
CA ARG A 256 4.97 17.04 16.09
C ARG A 256 6.06 16.14 16.66
N ASN A 257 7.06 15.76 15.85
CA ASN A 257 8.18 14.93 16.30
C ASN A 257 9.21 15.73 17.11
N ALA A 258 9.25 17.05 16.92
CA ALA A 258 10.12 17.95 17.67
C ALA A 258 9.60 18.34 19.06
N GLN A 259 8.37 17.94 19.43
CA GLN A 259 7.73 18.32 20.70
C GLN A 259 7.91 17.28 21.84
N ASP A 260 8.45 16.10 21.55
CA ASP A 260 8.66 15.00 22.51
C ASP A 260 10.14 14.78 22.92
N GLY A 261 11.03 15.72 22.54
CA GLY A 261 12.47 15.70 22.87
C GLY A 261 12.88 16.90 23.70
#